data_AF-A0A957LAX7-F1
#
_entry.id   AF-A0A957LAX7-F1
#
_cell.length_a   1.000
_cell.length_b   1.000
_cell.length_c   1.000
_cell.angle_alpha   90.00
_cell.angle_beta   90.00
_cell.angle_gamma   90.00
#
_symmetry.space_group_name_H-M   'P 1'
#
loop_
_entity.id
_entity.type
_entity.pdbx_description
1 polymer ?
#
loop_
_entity_poly.entity_id
_entity_poly.type
_entity_poly.pdbx_seq_one_letter_code
_entity_poly.pdbx_strand_id
1 'polypeptide(L)' 'MPAKFEDLKHDLLTAIGNIETFIKGASLADYESNLMMRRAVEREFEIVGEILNPIERAYPNYLVRFRTAVPLLTFG' A
#
# COMPACT_ATOMS: atom_id res chain seq x y z
N MET A 1 1.87 16.57 18.36
CA MET A 1 2.08 15.18 17.90
C MET A 1 2.68 15.19 16.49
N PRO A 2 4.03 15.24 16.35
CA PRO A 2 4.69 15.10 15.04
C PRO A 2 5.26 13.69 14.80
N ALA A 3 5.77 13.02 15.84
CA ALA A 3 6.46 11.73 15.72
C ALA A 3 5.60 10.64 15.04
N LYS A 4 4.33 10.55 15.44
CA LYS A 4 3.41 9.53 14.92
C LYS A 4 3.10 9.67 13.43
N PHE A 5 3.24 10.86 12.84
CA PHE A 5 3.00 11.07 11.40
C PHE A 5 4.21 10.66 10.56
N GLU A 6 5.42 10.92 11.04
CA GLU A 6 6.65 10.45 10.38
C GLU A 6 6.76 8.92 10.44
N ASP A 7 6.35 8.30 11.55
CA ASP A 7 6.31 6.84 11.67
C ASP A 7 5.35 6.23 10.63
N LEU A 8 4.12 6.77 10.51
CA LEU A 8 3.13 6.31 9.51
C LEU A 8 3.62 6.47 8.08
N LYS A 9 4.33 7.56 7.78
CA LYS A 9 4.91 7.81 6.46
C LYS A 9 6.03 6.81 6.16
N HIS A 10 6.90 6.54 7.12
CA HIS A 10 7.98 5.57 6.97
C HIS A 10 7.41 4.16 6.71
N ASP A 11 6.40 3.75 7.47
CA ASP A 11 5.77 2.44 7.33
C ASP A 11 5.07 2.31 5.96
N LEU A 12 4.41 3.37 5.50
CA LEU A 12 3.77 3.41 4.18
C LEU A 12 4.79 3.26 3.05
N LEU A 13 5.90 4.00 3.12
CA LEU A 13 6.97 3.92 2.12
C LEU A 13 7.65 2.55 2.12
N THR A 14 7.80 1.95 3.30
CA THR A 14 8.36 0.61 3.45
C THR A 14 7.47 -0.43 2.77
N ALA A 15 6.16 -0.40 3.03
CA ALA A 15 5.21 -1.34 2.42
C ALA A 15 5.18 -1.21 0.88
N ILE A 16 5.20 0.03 0.37
CA ILE A 16 5.27 0.28 -1.08
C ILE A 16 6.58 -0.28 -1.66
N GLY A 17 7.72 -0.03 -1.01
CA GLY A 17 9.02 -0.55 -1.45
C GLY A 17 9.09 -2.07 -1.43
N ASN A 18 8.42 -2.73 -0.49
CA ASN A 18 8.30 -4.18 -0.43
C ASN A 18 7.50 -4.72 -1.62
N ILE A 19 6.36 -4.09 -1.96
CA ILE A 19 5.56 -4.47 -3.14
C ILE A 19 6.41 -4.39 -4.40
N GLU A 20 7.10 -3.25 -4.62
CA GLU A 20 7.99 -3.06 -5.76
C GLU A 20 9.09 -4.13 -5.82
N THR A 21 9.63 -4.51 -4.66
CA THR A 21 10.66 -5.55 -4.56
C THR A 21 10.10 -6.93 -4.89
N PHE A 22 8.91 -7.29 -4.42
CA PHE A 22 8.29 -8.58 -4.69
C PHE A 22 7.95 -8.78 -6.17
N ILE A 23 7.47 -7.73 -6.84
CA ILE A 23 7.10 -7.82 -8.26
C ILE A 23 8.27 -7.53 -9.21
N LYS A 24 9.45 -7.19 -8.68
CA LYS A 24 10.59 -6.77 -9.50
C LYS A 24 11.02 -7.88 -10.47
N GLY A 25 10.90 -7.60 -11.76
CA GLY A 25 11.27 -8.54 -12.82
C GLY A 25 10.30 -9.70 -13.01
N ALA A 26 9.18 -9.74 -12.27
CA ALA A 26 8.10 -10.68 -12.49
C ALA A 26 7.23 -10.21 -13.67
N SER A 27 6.89 -11.12 -14.56
CA SER A 27 5.79 -10.89 -15.50
C SER A 27 4.44 -11.02 -14.79
N LEU A 28 3.36 -10.57 -15.42
CA LEU A 28 2.01 -10.80 -14.90
C LEU A 28 1.71 -12.30 -14.72
N ALA A 29 2.16 -13.14 -15.64
CA ALA A 29 1.97 -14.59 -15.55
C ALA A 29 2.73 -15.19 -14.36
N ASP A 30 3.94 -14.70 -14.07
CA ASP A 30 4.71 -15.11 -12.89
C ASP A 30 3.99 -14.69 -11.60
N TYR A 31 3.44 -13.48 -11.57
CA TYR A 31 2.64 -12.99 -10.45
C TYR A 31 1.39 -13.85 -10.22
N GLU A 32 0.59 -14.11 -11.26
CA GLU A 32 -0.65 -14.88 -11.15
C GLU A 32 -0.40 -16.34 -10.75
N SER A 33 0.65 -16.96 -11.28
CA SER A 33 1.01 -18.35 -10.97
C SER A 33 1.71 -18.52 -9.62
N ASN A 34 2.29 -17.46 -9.05
CA ASN A 34 3.01 -17.52 -7.78
C ASN A 34 2.13 -17.08 -6.59
N LEU A 35 1.52 -18.05 -5.91
CA LEU A 35 0.68 -17.81 -4.73
C LEU A 35 1.43 -17.08 -3.60
N MET A 36 2.71 -17.35 -3.40
CA MET A 36 3.49 -16.73 -2.33
C MET A 36 3.73 -15.25 -2.61
N MET A 37 4.05 -14.91 -3.87
CA MET A 37 4.19 -13.51 -4.30
C MET A 37 2.88 -12.75 -4.15
N ARG A 38 1.75 -13.34 -4.56
CA ARG A 38 0.43 -12.71 -4.40
C ARG A 38 0.10 -12.44 -2.94
N ARG A 39 0.27 -13.43 -2.06
CA ARG A 39 0.02 -13.25 -0.63
C ARG A 39 0.92 -12.20 0.02
N ALA A 40 2.19 -12.14 -0.40
CA ALA A 40 3.12 -11.12 0.08
C ALA A 40 2.63 -9.72 -0.34
N VAL A 41 2.28 -9.54 -1.61
CA VAL A 41 1.76 -8.26 -2.14
C VAL A 41 0.42 -7.88 -1.50
N GLU A 42 -0.52 -8.82 -1.35
CA GLU A 42 -1.80 -8.61 -0.66
C GLU A 42 -1.59 -8.15 0.79
N ARG A 43 -0.65 -8.77 1.52
CA ARG A 43 -0.36 -8.37 2.89
C ARG A 43 0.20 -6.96 2.99
N GLU A 44 1.10 -6.58 2.08
CA GLU A 44 1.61 -5.19 2.05
C GLU A 44 0.49 -4.20 1.75
N PHE A 45 -0.47 -4.54 0.87
CA PHE A 45 -1.66 -3.72 0.64
C PHE A 45 -2.58 -3.60 1.87
N GLU A 46 -2.73 -4.67 2.67
CA GLU A 46 -3.44 -4.59 3.95
C GLU A 46 -2.75 -3.63 4.91
N ILE A 47 -1.42 -3.69 5.04
CA ILE A 47 -0.63 -2.80 5.89
C ILE A 47 -0.82 -1.33 5.45
N VAL A 48 -0.74 -1.07 4.14
CA VAL A 48 -1.05 0.25 3.57
C VAL A 48 -2.45 0.71 3.99
N GLY A 49 -3.46 -0.16 3.89
CA GLY A 49 -4.83 0.13 4.33
C GLY A 49 -4.95 0.40 5.83
N GLU A 50 -4.28 -0.39 6.67
CA GLU A 50 -4.24 -0.24 8.13
C GLU A 50 -3.63 1.11 8.55
N ILE A 51 -2.61 1.58 7.84
CA ILE A 51 -1.96 2.88 8.05
C ILE A 51 -2.88 4.03 7.61
N LEU A 52 -3.54 3.89 6.47
CA LEU A 52 -4.35 4.96 5.88
C LEU A 52 -5.73 5.11 6.54
N ASN A 53 -6.34 4.05 7.04
CA ASN A 53 -7.70 4.07 7.61
C ASN A 53 -7.85 5.02 8.84
N PRO A 54 -6.92 5.07 9.79
CA PRO A 54 -6.94 6.08 10.86
C PRO A 54 -6.79 7.51 10.32
N ILE A 55 -5.97 7.72 9.28
CA ILE A 55 -5.76 9.03 8.65
C ILE A 55 -7.04 9.47 7.94
N GLU A 56 -7.72 8.56 7.25
CA GLU A 56 -9.02 8.79 6.61
C GLU A 56 -10.06 9.28 7.60
N ARG A 57 -10.19 8.58 8.72
CA ARG A 57 -11.17 8.91 9.75
C ARG A 57 -10.86 10.22 10.47
N ALA A 58 -9.58 10.53 10.66
CA ALA A 58 -9.16 11.77 11.31
C ALA A 58 -9.19 12.99 10.37
N TYR A 59 -8.92 12.79 9.07
CA TYR A 59 -8.80 13.85 8.08
C TYR A 59 -9.42 13.43 6.73
N PRO A 60 -10.76 13.35 6.64
CA PRO A 60 -11.44 12.86 5.44
C PRO A 60 -11.13 13.66 4.17
N ASN A 61 -10.74 14.94 4.31
CA ASN A 61 -10.36 15.79 3.17
C ASN A 61 -8.93 15.57 2.65
N TYR A 62 -8.09 14.81 3.36
CA TYR A 62 -6.67 14.62 3.00
C TYR A 62 -6.47 13.52 1.95
N LEU A 63 -7.36 12.52 1.90
CA LEU A 63 -7.24 11.37 1.01
C LEU A 63 -7.76 11.59 -0.41
N VAL A 64 -8.52 12.66 -0.66
CA VAL A 64 -8.93 13.06 -2.02
C VAL A 64 -7.72 13.21 -2.95
N ARG A 65 -6.55 13.56 -2.41
CA ARG A 65 -5.29 13.69 -3.15
C ARG A 65 -4.48 12.40 -3.29
N PHE A 66 -4.59 11.46 -2.35
CA PHE A 66 -3.88 10.18 -2.42
C PHE A 66 -4.56 9.17 -3.34
N ARG A 67 -5.91 9.16 -3.36
CA ARG A 67 -6.69 8.26 -4.24
C ARG A 67 -6.49 8.57 -5.72
N THR A 68 -6.11 9.79 -6.07
CA THR A 68 -5.74 10.19 -7.44
C THR A 68 -4.31 9.77 -7.83
N ALA A 69 -3.46 9.41 -6.86
CA ALA A 69 -2.04 9.08 -7.09
C ALA A 69 -1.75 7.57 -7.14
N VAL A 70 -2.69 6.71 -6.72
CA VAL A 70 -2.55 5.24 -6.80
C VAL A 70 -3.79 4.64 -7.46
N PRO A 71 -3.77 4.31 -8.77
CA PRO A 71 -4.91 3.73 -9.46
C PRO A 71 -5.25 2.29 -9.07
N LEU A 72 -4.48 1.67 -8.16
CA LEU A 72 -4.53 0.21 -7.91
C LEU A 72 -5.53 -0.24 -6.85
N LEU A 73 -6.20 0.67 -6.12
CA LEU A 73 -7.17 0.33 -5.07
C LEU A 73 -8.63 0.56 -5.47
N THR A 74 -8.91 0.54 -6.78
CA THR A 74 -10.28 0.56 -7.31
C THR A 74 -10.53 -0.70 -8.13
N PHE A 75 -10.52 -1.85 -7.47
CA PHE A 75 -11.22 -3.02 -7.97
C PHE A 75 -12.37 -3.33 -7.01
N GLY A 76 -13.53 -3.62 -7.60
CA GLY A 76 -14.86 -3.56 -6.99
C GLY A 76 -15.23 -4.72 -6.11
#